data_AF-X8IZ56-F1
#
_entry.id   AF-X8IZ56-F1
#
_cell.length_a   1.000
_cell.length_b   1.000
_cell.length_c   1.000
_cell.angle_alpha   90.00
_cell.angle_beta   90.00
_cell.angle_gamma   90.00
#
_symmetry.space_group_name_H-M   'P 1'
#
loop_
_entity.id
_entity.type
_entity.pdbx_description
1 polymer ?
#
loop_
_entity_poly.entity_id
_entity_poly.type
_entity_poly.pdbx_seq_one_letter_code
_entity_poly.pdbx_strand_id
1 'polypeptide(L)'
;MAPTACKLTLWGSYEQRPHDYTSTSPPIRRPSTLSLHTFLAVISRLEAMLCLPSMIYIPRAPNMSVLLGIQTRTIRAALEAQTDLSDDILERMEVHMGGQLMTSDIYVNTRATDDFQAAMATVLEDKDMYMLAKKLYPLILSTESSIPQGAFRDKEGELIPLEDLRLPFSSFIDALPHAADAIRMRGIPAERLAADVIEVKHALLTRQNALVRQICSERIETDPHAAFFYYAMVLAASSSGGDPSAKRMPTAERLKLAKRGLLCEGASNYIRLGLHKVASECAYKLGIDRLKTASGPPMGLIKALSDAAEDSDEDEELSPRRAMKYYTEAVVYLTSALHDAQSYTKGAPLDYRLHKNVLLMETILNIVLEGKTVRELESLLSQQEIVDQLYTTLYTEIPRSHSRLVINSILPNWESAQQEWDTLLRKFDRRAPIGSPEHTHSHPHDIEEELQGELEPEMDFNGRPPTYMTTLDIPALVHPSGALVPVIDQDKARQEEILRQAYAKLAAWMDGTPNLGISGDFSGHSLGIPGMSAMEPSPITPITPAAVSPQIPVVSPCPLDRKPFIDEQTVPIAQYMCSACGNPSDGSDLKTCSGCRRTKYCDEVCQKKHWISGHGDECLPETI
;
A
#
# COMPACT_ATOMS: atom_id res chain seq x y z
N MET A 1 -53.73 20.61 -43.45
CA MET A 1 -53.49 20.99 -42.04
C MET A 1 -52.02 20.78 -41.77
N ALA A 2 -51.31 21.88 -41.55
CA ALA A 2 -49.88 22.05 -41.74
C ALA A 2 -49.06 21.77 -40.46
N PRO A 3 -47.75 21.46 -40.60
CA PRO A 3 -46.79 21.43 -39.50
C PRO A 3 -46.16 22.83 -39.28
N THR A 4 -45.77 23.12 -38.05
CA THR A 4 -45.17 24.41 -37.69
C THR A 4 -43.64 24.28 -37.58
N ALA A 5 -42.95 24.99 -38.47
CA ALA A 5 -41.55 25.36 -38.38
C ALA A 5 -41.43 26.88 -38.19
N CYS A 6 -40.41 27.35 -37.46
CA CYS A 6 -39.77 28.69 -37.48
C CYS A 6 -39.03 28.90 -36.14
N LYS A 7 -37.91 29.60 -35.98
CA LYS A 7 -37.20 30.54 -36.86
C LYS A 7 -35.78 30.80 -36.32
N LEU A 8 -34.82 30.97 -37.23
CA LEU A 8 -33.59 31.73 -37.02
C LEU A 8 -33.89 33.22 -36.86
N THR A 9 -33.07 33.93 -36.07
CA THR A 9 -32.84 35.37 -36.22
C THR A 9 -31.37 35.70 -35.95
N LEU A 10 -30.75 36.34 -36.94
CA LEU A 10 -29.43 36.96 -36.95
C LEU A 10 -29.66 38.49 -36.99
N TRP A 11 -28.95 39.27 -36.16
CA TRP A 11 -28.24 40.53 -36.50
C TRP A 11 -27.83 41.29 -35.22
N GLY A 12 -26.63 41.87 -35.24
CA GLY A 12 -26.15 42.78 -34.21
C GLY A 12 -24.65 43.07 -34.30
N SER A 13 -24.25 43.82 -35.33
CA SER A 13 -22.92 44.41 -35.50
C SER A 13 -22.55 45.34 -34.33
N TYR A 14 -21.30 45.33 -33.86
CA TYR A 14 -20.77 46.42 -33.03
C TYR A 14 -19.31 46.75 -33.37
N GLU A 15 -19.04 48.05 -33.30
CA GLU A 15 -17.92 48.84 -33.79
C GLU A 15 -16.54 48.55 -33.15
N GLN A 16 -15.50 48.74 -33.98
CA GLN A 16 -14.10 48.85 -33.56
C GLN A 16 -13.81 50.24 -32.96
N ARG A 17 -13.06 50.28 -31.84
CA ARG A 17 -12.09 51.34 -31.52
C ARG A 17 -10.91 50.78 -30.69
N PRO A 18 -9.69 51.35 -30.83
CA PRO A 18 -8.48 50.85 -30.20
C PRO A 18 -8.21 51.50 -28.84
N HIS A 19 -7.57 50.76 -27.93
CA HIS A 19 -6.95 51.32 -26.74
C HIS A 19 -5.54 50.74 -26.55
N ASP A 20 -4.56 51.64 -26.61
CA ASP A 20 -3.20 51.46 -26.09
C ASP A 20 -3.23 51.24 -24.58
N TYR A 21 -2.52 50.22 -24.09
CA TYR A 21 -2.03 50.17 -22.71
C TYR A 21 -0.67 49.49 -22.67
N THR A 22 0.35 50.29 -22.37
CA THR A 22 1.66 49.87 -21.88
C THR A 22 1.53 49.49 -20.39
N SER A 23 1.99 48.29 -20.01
CA SER A 23 2.17 47.94 -18.60
C SER A 23 3.35 46.98 -18.45
N THR A 24 4.29 47.42 -17.63
CA THR A 24 5.56 46.79 -17.24
C THR A 24 5.34 45.80 -16.09
N SER A 25 5.81 44.56 -16.26
CA SER A 25 5.82 43.51 -15.23
C SER A 25 7.14 43.50 -14.42
N PRO A 26 7.13 43.27 -13.09
CA PRO A 26 8.35 43.14 -12.28
C PRO A 26 8.85 41.67 -12.19
N PRO A 27 10.11 41.44 -11.79
CA PRO A 27 10.73 40.11 -11.83
C PRO A 27 10.41 39.26 -10.59
N ILE A 28 10.23 37.97 -10.84
CA ILE A 28 10.01 36.89 -9.86
C ILE A 28 11.31 36.65 -9.06
N ARG A 29 11.24 36.74 -7.73
CA ARG A 29 12.32 36.37 -6.80
C ARG A 29 12.34 34.84 -6.59
N ARG A 30 13.54 34.24 -6.62
CA ARG A 30 13.80 32.84 -6.22
C ARG A 30 13.86 32.73 -4.69
N PRO A 31 13.36 31.65 -4.05
CA PRO A 31 13.59 31.40 -2.63
C PRO A 31 14.95 30.72 -2.40
N SER A 32 15.54 31.12 -1.28
CA SER A 32 16.81 30.69 -0.70
C SER A 32 16.83 29.25 -0.24
N THR A 33 18.00 28.62 -0.34
CA THR A 33 18.34 27.29 0.15
C THR A 33 18.26 27.22 1.68
N LEU A 34 17.55 26.21 2.20
CA LEU A 34 17.49 25.89 3.63
C LEU A 34 18.71 25.04 4.02
N SER A 35 19.34 25.40 5.14
CA SER A 35 20.53 24.76 5.71
C SER A 35 20.21 23.37 6.30
N LEU A 36 21.16 22.44 6.14
CA LEU A 36 21.15 21.06 6.64
C LEU A 36 20.87 20.97 8.17
N HIS A 37 21.16 22.02 8.92
CA HIS A 37 20.84 22.09 10.36
C HIS A 37 19.34 22.17 10.66
N THR A 38 18.55 22.78 9.78
CA THR A 38 17.08 22.82 9.93
C THR A 38 16.47 21.45 9.66
N PHE A 39 17.09 20.65 8.77
CA PHE A 39 16.63 19.30 8.44
C PHE A 39 16.81 18.30 9.58
N LEU A 40 17.91 18.38 10.33
CA LEU A 40 18.15 17.51 11.50
C LEU A 40 17.29 17.91 12.71
N ALA A 41 16.99 19.20 12.90
CA ALA A 41 16.09 19.68 13.96
C ALA A 41 14.62 19.25 13.75
N VAL A 42 14.22 19.01 12.50
CA VAL A 42 12.87 18.51 12.13
C VAL A 42 12.73 17.02 12.41
N ILE A 43 13.79 16.21 12.22
CA ILE A 43 13.77 14.77 12.53
C ILE A 43 13.61 14.53 14.05
N SER A 44 14.31 15.28 14.90
CA SER A 44 14.13 15.17 16.37
C SER A 44 12.77 15.67 16.87
N ARG A 45 12.08 16.57 16.15
CA ARG A 45 10.70 16.98 16.50
C ARG A 45 9.66 15.93 16.11
N LEU A 46 9.92 15.16 15.05
CA LEU A 46 9.05 14.07 14.61
C LEU A 46 9.06 12.87 15.58
N GLU A 47 10.20 12.56 16.19
CA GLU A 47 10.28 11.54 17.26
C GLU A 47 9.54 11.98 18.54
N ALA A 48 9.49 13.28 18.83
CA ALA A 48 8.83 13.82 20.01
C ALA A 48 7.28 13.87 19.90
N MET A 49 6.72 14.10 18.70
CA MET A 49 5.26 14.11 18.50
C MET A 49 4.62 12.71 18.57
N LEU A 50 5.38 11.65 18.28
CA LEU A 50 4.92 10.27 18.44
C LEU A 50 5.12 9.72 19.87
N CYS A 51 5.70 10.50 20.78
CA CYS A 51 5.99 10.13 22.17
C CYS A 51 5.36 11.09 23.18
N LEU A 52 4.12 11.53 22.98
CA LEU A 52 3.40 12.23 24.05
C LEU A 52 3.11 11.25 25.21
N PRO A 53 3.51 11.56 26.46
CA PRO A 53 3.19 10.72 27.60
C PRO A 53 1.72 10.93 27.98
N SER A 54 0.85 9.99 27.60
CA SER A 54 -0.54 9.95 28.06
C SER A 54 -0.59 9.59 29.55
N MET A 55 -0.94 10.55 30.43
CA MET A 55 -1.35 10.25 31.81
C MET A 55 -2.81 9.74 31.81
N ILE A 56 -3.03 8.59 32.45
CA ILE A 56 -4.31 7.86 32.47
C ILE A 56 -5.32 8.53 33.41
N TYR A 57 -6.54 8.82 32.93
CA TYR A 57 -7.71 9.15 33.77
C TYR A 57 -9.00 8.53 33.19
N ILE A 58 -9.82 7.91 34.05
CA ILE A 58 -11.00 7.10 33.64
C ILE A 58 -12.31 7.71 34.19
N PRO A 59 -13.29 8.09 33.36
CA PRO A 59 -14.66 8.37 33.80
C PRO A 59 -15.72 7.39 33.25
N ARG A 60 -16.89 7.35 33.92
CA ARG A 60 -18.02 6.39 33.76
C ARG A 60 -19.15 6.96 32.87
N ALA A 61 -19.79 6.14 32.03
CA ALA A 61 -20.71 6.58 30.95
C ALA A 61 -22.23 6.38 31.21
N PRO A 62 -23.13 7.18 30.56
CA PRO A 62 -24.60 7.00 30.53
C PRO A 62 -25.23 6.65 29.13
N ASN A 63 -26.57 6.59 29.07
CA ASN A 63 -27.50 5.92 28.09
C ASN A 63 -27.60 6.40 26.60
N MET A 64 -28.20 5.53 25.75
CA MET A 64 -27.82 5.22 24.36
C MET A 64 -28.43 5.99 23.16
N SER A 65 -29.47 6.82 23.28
CA SER A 65 -30.08 7.50 22.10
C SER A 65 -29.70 8.98 21.94
N VAL A 66 -29.30 9.66 23.02
CA VAL A 66 -28.62 10.97 23.00
C VAL A 66 -27.14 10.79 22.61
N LEU A 67 -26.68 9.52 22.57
CA LEU A 67 -25.29 9.13 22.46
C LEU A 67 -24.69 9.39 21.08
N LEU A 68 -25.42 9.25 19.96
CA LEU A 68 -24.85 9.46 18.62
C LEU A 68 -24.42 10.92 18.37
N GLY A 69 -25.29 11.89 18.65
CA GLY A 69 -24.94 13.32 18.50
C GLY A 69 -23.90 13.81 19.52
N ILE A 70 -23.88 13.22 20.73
CA ILE A 70 -22.82 13.47 21.72
C ILE A 70 -21.50 12.85 21.26
N GLN A 71 -21.54 11.61 20.76
CA GLN A 71 -20.36 10.86 20.36
C GLN A 71 -19.67 11.52 19.17
N THR A 72 -20.40 11.98 18.14
CA THR A 72 -19.83 12.78 17.03
C THR A 72 -19.13 14.04 17.53
N ARG A 73 -19.74 14.78 18.46
CA ARG A 73 -19.11 15.97 19.06
C ARG A 73 -17.90 15.63 19.92
N THR A 74 -17.93 14.52 20.65
CA THR A 74 -16.80 14.06 21.47
C THR A 74 -15.65 13.59 20.59
N ILE A 75 -15.92 12.92 19.47
CA ILE A 75 -14.89 12.52 18.49
C ILE A 75 -14.29 13.76 17.85
N ARG A 76 -15.13 14.70 17.44
CA ARG A 76 -14.68 15.96 16.85
C ARG A 76 -13.77 16.71 17.82
N ALA A 77 -14.19 16.87 19.07
CA ALA A 77 -13.36 17.47 20.11
C ALA A 77 -12.06 16.70 20.39
N ALA A 78 -12.08 15.36 20.31
CA ALA A 78 -10.88 14.54 20.49
C ALA A 78 -9.91 14.69 19.30
N LEU A 79 -10.42 14.74 18.07
CA LEU A 79 -9.63 15.01 16.87
C LEU A 79 -9.08 16.43 16.92
N GLU A 80 -9.90 17.44 17.18
CA GLU A 80 -9.48 18.84 17.37
C GLU A 80 -8.34 18.94 18.40
N ALA A 81 -8.50 18.32 19.56
CA ALA A 81 -7.50 18.33 20.62
C ALA A 81 -6.19 17.61 20.24
N GLN A 82 -6.23 16.69 19.27
CA GLN A 82 -5.06 15.89 18.84
C GLN A 82 -4.37 16.45 17.59
N THR A 83 -5.06 17.22 16.76
CA THR A 83 -4.64 17.42 15.36
C THR A 83 -4.61 18.86 14.88
N ASP A 84 -5.04 19.84 15.69
CA ASP A 84 -5.19 21.26 15.28
C ASP A 84 -5.98 21.44 13.96
N LEU A 85 -6.83 20.47 13.60
CA LEU A 85 -7.65 20.53 12.39
C LEU A 85 -8.75 21.60 12.56
N SER A 86 -8.98 22.39 11.51
CA SER A 86 -10.06 23.37 11.52
C SER A 86 -11.43 22.69 11.43
N ASP A 87 -12.45 23.33 12.02
CA ASP A 87 -13.85 22.89 11.94
C ASP A 87 -14.30 22.66 10.49
N ASP A 88 -13.84 23.48 9.56
CA ASP A 88 -14.14 23.35 8.12
C ASP A 88 -13.62 22.03 7.54
N ILE A 89 -12.38 21.64 7.86
CA ILE A 89 -11.81 20.37 7.38
C ILE A 89 -12.58 19.20 7.98
N LEU A 90 -12.89 19.25 9.28
CA LEU A 90 -13.63 18.19 9.96
C LEU A 90 -15.06 18.05 9.42
N GLU A 91 -15.74 19.16 9.12
CA GLU A 91 -17.06 19.15 8.50
C GLU A 91 -17.01 18.56 7.08
N ARG A 92 -16.03 18.96 6.26
CA ARG A 92 -15.83 18.41 4.92
C ARG A 92 -15.51 16.91 4.94
N MET A 93 -14.67 16.47 5.88
CA MET A 93 -14.38 15.05 6.10
C MET A 93 -15.64 14.30 6.49
N GLU A 94 -16.41 14.82 7.45
CA GLU A 94 -17.63 14.18 7.93
C GLU A 94 -18.66 14.03 6.81
N VAL A 95 -18.86 15.07 6.00
CA VAL A 95 -19.74 15.02 4.82
C VAL A 95 -19.27 13.94 3.85
N HIS A 96 -17.98 13.92 3.52
CA HIS A 96 -17.43 12.95 2.56
C HIS A 96 -17.49 11.51 3.06
N MET A 97 -17.31 11.32 4.36
CA MET A 97 -17.37 10.01 5.03
C MET A 97 -18.80 9.61 5.43
N GLY A 98 -19.83 10.32 4.96
CA GLY A 98 -21.23 9.98 5.24
C GLY A 98 -21.59 10.03 6.73
N GLY A 99 -20.96 10.93 7.49
CA GLY A 99 -21.17 11.08 8.95
C GLY A 99 -20.36 10.09 9.81
N GLN A 100 -19.50 9.26 9.22
CA GLN A 100 -18.80 8.17 9.91
C GLN A 100 -17.38 8.55 10.36
N LEU A 101 -17.20 9.65 11.09
CA LEU A 101 -15.86 10.03 11.61
C LEU A 101 -15.21 8.93 12.48
N MET A 102 -16.00 8.01 13.04
CA MET A 102 -15.49 6.84 13.77
C MET A 102 -14.74 5.81 12.92
N THR A 103 -14.88 5.86 11.60
CA THR A 103 -14.16 5.00 10.68
C THR A 103 -12.92 5.68 10.12
N SER A 104 -12.58 6.89 10.59
CA SER A 104 -11.35 7.58 10.20
C SER A 104 -10.13 6.83 10.73
N ASP A 105 -9.04 6.85 9.96
CA ASP A 105 -7.81 6.16 10.31
C ASP A 105 -7.20 6.72 11.60
N ILE A 106 -7.25 8.04 11.80
CA ILE A 106 -6.79 8.70 13.03
C ILE A 106 -7.57 8.17 14.22
N TYR A 107 -8.90 8.16 14.15
CA TYR A 107 -9.72 7.65 15.26
C TYR A 107 -9.44 6.18 15.56
N VAL A 108 -9.40 5.33 14.54
CA VAL A 108 -9.12 3.89 14.69
C VAL A 108 -7.74 3.67 15.31
N ASN A 109 -6.72 4.43 14.90
CA ASN A 109 -5.37 4.35 15.43
C ASN A 109 -5.28 4.83 16.89
N THR A 110 -5.92 5.95 17.22
CA THR A 110 -5.96 6.46 18.60
C THR A 110 -6.62 5.45 19.51
N ARG A 111 -7.79 4.93 19.12
CA ARG A 111 -8.49 3.92 19.92
C ARG A 111 -7.70 2.61 20.06
N ALA A 112 -7.07 2.13 18.98
CA ALA A 112 -6.23 0.95 19.05
C ALA A 112 -5.02 1.17 19.98
N THR A 113 -4.48 2.39 20.04
CA THR A 113 -3.41 2.78 20.96
C THR A 113 -3.89 2.75 22.41
N ASP A 114 -5.08 3.29 22.70
CA ASP A 114 -5.67 3.24 24.05
C ASP A 114 -5.93 1.79 24.50
N ASP A 115 -6.52 0.97 23.62
CA ASP A 115 -6.78 -0.45 23.89
C ASP A 115 -5.48 -1.24 24.09
N PHE A 116 -4.43 -0.92 23.31
CA PHE A 116 -3.09 -1.49 23.48
C PHE A 116 -2.48 -1.09 24.83
N GLN A 117 -2.53 0.20 25.19
CA GLN A 117 -2.00 0.69 26.46
C GLN A 117 -2.72 0.06 27.65
N ALA A 118 -4.04 -0.10 27.58
CA ALA A 118 -4.82 -0.80 28.61
C ALA A 118 -4.41 -2.28 28.75
N ALA A 119 -4.14 -2.97 27.63
CA ALA A 119 -3.63 -4.34 27.65
C ALA A 119 -2.23 -4.42 28.26
N MET A 120 -1.34 -3.46 27.95
CA MET A 120 0.00 -3.40 28.52
C MET A 120 0.01 -3.04 30.01
N ALA A 121 -0.91 -2.21 30.48
CA ALA A 121 -1.11 -1.96 31.90
C ALA A 121 -1.58 -3.22 32.63
N THR A 122 -2.53 -3.94 32.04
CA THR A 122 -3.06 -5.20 32.61
C THR A 122 -1.96 -6.25 32.74
N VAL A 123 -1.15 -6.48 31.69
CA VAL A 123 -0.06 -7.47 31.75
C VAL A 123 1.05 -7.09 32.73
N LEU A 124 1.24 -5.79 32.99
CA LEU A 124 2.17 -5.34 34.02
C LEU A 124 1.71 -5.76 35.42
N GLU A 125 0.41 -5.87 35.65
CA GLU A 125 -0.18 -6.30 36.93
C GLU A 125 -0.25 -7.82 37.06
N ASP A 126 -0.84 -8.51 36.07
CA ASP A 126 -1.17 -9.94 36.17
C ASP A 126 -0.09 -10.88 35.62
N LYS A 127 0.84 -10.37 34.81
CA LYS A 127 1.88 -11.13 34.10
C LYS A 127 1.33 -12.20 33.15
N ASP A 128 0.07 -12.10 32.73
CA ASP A 128 -0.59 -13.09 31.86
C ASP A 128 -0.35 -12.77 30.37
N MET A 129 0.75 -13.31 29.85
CA MET A 129 1.11 -13.18 28.43
C MET A 129 0.08 -13.77 27.47
N TYR A 130 -0.70 -14.76 27.92
CA TYR A 130 -1.74 -15.36 27.09
C TYR A 130 -2.92 -14.40 26.94
N MET A 131 -3.37 -13.79 28.04
CA MET A 131 -4.42 -12.77 27.98
C MET A 131 -3.98 -11.53 27.21
N LEU A 132 -2.72 -11.12 27.33
CA LEU A 132 -2.14 -10.09 26.45
C LEU A 132 -2.29 -10.50 24.97
N ALA A 133 -1.87 -11.71 24.61
CA ALA A 133 -1.95 -12.20 23.23
C ALA A 133 -3.39 -12.16 22.67
N LYS A 134 -4.37 -12.56 23.49
CA LYS A 134 -5.81 -12.49 23.14
C LYS A 134 -6.30 -11.07 22.88
N LYS A 135 -5.69 -10.05 23.49
CA LYS A 135 -5.96 -8.63 23.24
C LYS A 135 -5.22 -8.10 22.02
N LEU A 136 -3.96 -8.50 21.83
CA LEU A 136 -3.14 -8.05 20.69
C LEU A 136 -3.65 -8.58 19.35
N TYR A 137 -4.10 -9.83 19.29
CA TYR A 137 -4.58 -10.44 18.05
C TYR A 137 -5.63 -9.62 17.29
N PRO A 138 -6.79 -9.26 17.88
CA PRO A 138 -7.80 -8.46 17.19
C PRO A 138 -7.30 -7.05 16.86
N LEU A 139 -6.44 -6.44 17.69
CA LEU A 139 -5.86 -5.12 17.43
C LEU A 139 -4.96 -5.12 16.18
N ILE A 140 -4.15 -6.18 16.01
CA ILE A 140 -3.28 -6.35 14.84
C ILE A 140 -4.09 -6.45 13.54
N LEU A 141 -5.27 -7.07 13.60
CA LEU A 141 -6.15 -7.19 12.44
C LEU A 141 -6.94 -5.92 12.14
N SER A 142 -7.13 -5.01 13.11
CA SER A 142 -7.93 -3.80 12.94
C SER A 142 -7.16 -2.61 12.35
N THR A 143 -5.83 -2.54 12.50
CA THR A 143 -5.03 -1.40 11.99
C THR A 143 -3.54 -1.73 11.73
N GLU A 144 -2.90 -0.97 10.83
CA GLU A 144 -1.45 -0.98 10.59
C GLU A 144 -0.65 -0.59 11.82
N SER A 145 -1.13 0.37 12.60
CA SER A 145 -0.40 1.00 13.71
C SER A 145 -0.76 0.40 15.07
N SER A 146 -1.20 -0.85 15.09
CA SER A 146 -1.72 -1.53 16.28
C SER A 146 -0.74 -1.68 17.44
N ILE A 147 0.58 -1.62 17.16
CA ILE A 147 1.65 -1.79 18.16
C ILE A 147 2.55 -0.56 18.08
N PRO A 148 2.47 0.37 19.04
CA PRO A 148 3.35 1.54 19.08
C PRO A 148 4.79 1.11 19.41
N GLN A 149 5.75 1.88 18.91
CA GLN A 149 7.13 1.78 19.38
C GLN A 149 7.20 2.37 20.79
N GLY A 150 7.75 1.62 21.75
CA GLY A 150 7.81 2.10 23.12
C GLY A 150 8.26 1.05 24.11
N ALA A 151 8.35 1.49 25.36
CA ALA A 151 8.70 0.71 26.53
C ALA A 151 8.02 1.36 27.75
N PHE A 152 7.94 0.62 28.86
CA PHE A 152 7.45 1.18 30.10
C PHE A 152 8.40 2.25 30.63
N ARG A 153 7.83 3.39 31.03
CA ARG A 153 8.55 4.52 31.60
C ARG A 153 7.96 4.88 32.95
N ASP A 154 8.80 5.35 33.88
CA ASP A 154 8.36 5.84 35.17
C ASP A 154 7.72 7.24 35.05
N LYS A 155 7.35 7.82 36.20
CA LYS A 155 6.74 9.16 36.27
C LYS A 155 7.71 10.29 35.87
N GLU A 156 9.01 10.03 35.87
CA GLU A 156 10.04 10.93 35.39
C GLU A 156 10.29 10.78 33.87
N GLY A 157 9.68 9.78 33.24
CA GLY A 157 9.87 9.46 31.82
C GLY A 157 11.08 8.58 31.53
N GLU A 158 11.77 8.10 32.57
CA GLU A 158 12.92 7.21 32.45
C GLU A 158 12.46 5.77 32.21
N LEU A 159 13.27 4.99 31.49
CA LEU A 159 12.95 3.59 31.21
C LEU A 159 12.99 2.77 32.51
N ILE A 160 11.93 2.01 32.77
CA ILE A 160 11.90 1.11 33.92
C ILE A 160 12.79 -0.12 33.62
N PRO A 161 13.79 -0.43 34.47
CA PRO A 161 14.63 -1.61 34.29
C PRO A 161 13.83 -2.92 34.20
N LEU A 162 14.32 -3.87 33.39
CA LEU A 162 13.64 -5.14 33.16
C LEU A 162 13.46 -5.95 34.45
N GLU A 163 14.45 -5.88 35.34
CA GLU A 163 14.46 -6.54 36.64
C GLU A 163 13.30 -6.05 37.52
N ASP A 164 12.97 -4.76 37.42
CA ASP A 164 11.89 -4.13 38.19
C ASP A 164 10.52 -4.46 37.60
N LEU A 165 10.44 -4.58 36.27
CA LEU A 165 9.20 -4.95 35.58
C LEU A 165 8.76 -6.38 35.88
N ARG A 166 9.68 -7.31 36.13
CA ARG A 166 9.39 -8.76 36.24
C ARG A 166 8.59 -9.29 35.04
N LEU A 167 8.87 -8.75 33.86
CA LEU A 167 8.34 -9.19 32.57
C LEU A 167 9.48 -9.79 31.74
N PRO A 168 9.20 -10.66 30.77
CA PRO A 168 10.25 -11.26 29.94
C PRO A 168 10.75 -10.34 28.81
N PHE A 169 10.25 -9.10 28.71
CA PHE A 169 10.56 -8.16 27.63
C PHE A 169 10.76 -6.74 28.16
N SER A 170 11.61 -5.96 27.46
CA SER A 170 11.91 -4.56 27.79
C SER A 170 11.21 -3.54 26.88
N SER A 171 10.77 -3.95 25.68
CA SER A 171 10.00 -3.10 24.76
C SER A 171 8.66 -3.73 24.40
N PHE A 172 7.75 -2.89 23.92
CA PHE A 172 6.41 -3.30 23.48
C PHE A 172 6.46 -4.26 22.29
N ILE A 173 7.44 -4.10 21.38
CA ILE A 173 7.64 -4.99 20.24
C ILE A 173 8.15 -6.35 20.71
N ASP A 174 9.06 -6.38 21.69
CA ASP A 174 9.63 -7.61 22.24
C ASP A 174 8.60 -8.44 23.03
N ALA A 175 7.45 -7.86 23.39
CA ALA A 175 6.35 -8.59 24.03
C ALA A 175 5.66 -9.59 23.08
N LEU A 176 5.69 -9.34 21.76
CA LEU A 176 4.92 -10.11 20.78
C LEU A 176 5.35 -11.59 20.68
N PRO A 177 6.65 -11.94 20.57
CA PRO A 177 7.09 -13.33 20.58
C PRO A 177 6.63 -14.10 21.82
N HIS A 178 6.74 -13.49 23.00
CA HIS A 178 6.29 -14.09 24.26
C HIS A 178 4.77 -14.30 24.30
N ALA A 179 3.99 -13.36 23.75
CA ALA A 179 2.55 -13.48 23.62
C ALA A 179 2.17 -14.63 22.66
N ALA A 180 2.86 -14.75 21.52
CA ALA A 180 2.65 -15.85 20.57
C ALA A 180 3.00 -17.21 21.20
N ASP A 181 4.12 -17.31 21.91
CA ASP A 181 4.52 -18.53 22.61
C ASP A 181 3.55 -18.91 23.73
N ALA A 182 2.99 -17.93 24.44
CA ALA A 182 1.96 -18.16 25.45
C ALA A 182 0.70 -18.82 24.86
N ILE A 183 0.27 -18.43 23.66
CA ILE A 183 -0.81 -19.11 22.93
C ILE A 183 -0.40 -20.55 22.58
N ARG A 184 0.82 -20.75 22.04
CA ARG A 184 1.30 -22.08 21.65
C ARG A 184 1.38 -23.04 22.83
N MET A 185 1.84 -22.57 23.98
CA MET A 185 1.94 -23.37 25.20
C MET A 185 0.58 -23.86 25.72
N ARG A 186 -0.53 -23.16 25.42
CA ARG A 186 -1.87 -23.66 25.74
C ARG A 186 -2.27 -24.87 24.90
N GLY A 187 -1.65 -25.07 23.74
CA GLY A 187 -1.90 -26.22 22.87
C GLY A 187 -3.30 -26.25 22.24
N ILE A 188 -4.03 -25.11 22.22
CA ILE A 188 -5.37 -25.01 21.65
C ILE A 188 -5.26 -24.83 20.13
N PRO A 189 -5.64 -25.81 19.29
CA PRO A 189 -5.39 -25.74 17.85
C PRO A 189 -6.09 -24.57 17.17
N ALA A 190 -7.30 -24.21 17.62
CA ALA A 190 -8.09 -23.11 17.07
C ALA A 190 -7.46 -21.73 17.27
N GLU A 191 -6.51 -21.59 18.21
CA GLU A 191 -5.85 -20.32 18.51
C GLU A 191 -4.47 -20.19 17.85
N ARG A 192 -3.99 -21.26 17.21
CA ARG A 192 -2.68 -21.27 16.55
C ARG A 192 -2.53 -20.13 15.55
N LEU A 193 -3.59 -19.86 14.78
CA LEU A 193 -3.66 -18.73 13.84
C LEU A 193 -3.32 -17.39 14.51
N ALA A 194 -3.81 -17.14 15.72
CA ALA A 194 -3.55 -15.90 16.44
C ALA A 194 -2.08 -15.76 16.81
N ALA A 195 -1.40 -16.85 17.19
CA ALA A 195 0.04 -16.85 17.44
C ALA A 195 0.84 -16.49 16.17
N ASP A 196 0.47 -17.05 15.01
CA ASP A 196 1.17 -16.76 13.76
C ASP A 196 0.95 -15.31 13.30
N VAL A 197 -0.26 -14.77 13.47
CA VAL A 197 -0.54 -13.35 13.17
C VAL A 197 0.32 -12.42 14.03
N ILE A 198 0.46 -12.72 15.32
CA ILE A 198 1.30 -11.96 16.25
C ILE A 198 2.79 -12.06 15.85
N GLU A 199 3.27 -13.26 15.53
CA GLU A 199 4.66 -13.48 15.11
C GLU A 199 4.98 -12.78 13.79
N VAL A 200 4.09 -12.85 12.80
CA VAL A 200 4.24 -12.14 11.52
C VAL A 200 4.26 -10.63 11.75
N LYS A 201 3.43 -10.10 12.66
CA LYS A 201 3.47 -8.67 13.02
C LYS A 201 4.82 -8.28 13.62
N HIS A 202 5.35 -9.07 14.56
CA HIS A 202 6.68 -8.86 15.12
C HIS A 202 7.77 -8.88 14.04
N ALA A 203 7.72 -9.86 13.15
CA ALA A 203 8.68 -10.00 12.05
C ALA A 203 8.60 -8.81 11.06
N LEU A 204 7.40 -8.29 10.77
CA LEU A 204 7.23 -7.07 9.97
C LEU A 204 7.83 -5.84 10.65
N LEU A 205 7.57 -5.65 11.96
CA LEU A 205 8.09 -4.51 12.74
C LEU A 205 9.62 -4.54 12.86
N THR A 206 10.20 -5.74 12.95
CA THR A 206 11.66 -5.96 13.02
C THR A 206 12.32 -6.19 11.66
N ARG A 207 11.57 -6.02 10.56
CA ARG A 207 12.03 -6.15 9.17
C ARG A 207 12.62 -7.54 8.80
N GLN A 208 12.19 -8.59 9.49
CA GLN A 208 12.56 -9.97 9.23
C GLN A 208 11.75 -10.56 8.05
N ASN A 209 11.92 -9.97 6.85
CA ASN A 209 11.09 -10.30 5.67
C ASN A 209 11.18 -11.78 5.25
N ALA A 210 12.31 -12.45 5.46
CA ALA A 210 12.46 -13.87 5.16
C ALA A 210 11.53 -14.73 6.04
N LEU A 211 11.47 -14.44 7.34
CA LEU A 211 10.58 -15.11 8.28
C LEU A 211 9.11 -14.84 7.96
N VAL A 212 8.76 -13.60 7.61
CA VAL A 212 7.39 -13.26 7.16
C VAL A 212 6.99 -14.11 5.96
N ARG A 213 7.85 -14.20 4.93
CA ARG A 213 7.57 -15.01 3.73
C ARG A 213 7.39 -16.49 4.07
N GLN A 214 8.25 -17.03 4.94
CA GLN A 214 8.15 -18.42 5.36
C GLN A 214 6.81 -18.70 6.05
N ILE A 215 6.48 -17.96 7.11
CA ILE A 215 5.24 -18.18 7.87
C ILE A 215 4.02 -17.96 6.97
N CYS A 216 4.00 -16.90 6.15
CA CYS A 216 2.87 -16.62 5.28
C CYS A 216 2.69 -17.69 4.20
N SER A 217 3.77 -18.23 3.62
CA SER A 217 3.68 -19.31 2.62
C SER A 217 3.08 -20.57 3.23
N GLU A 218 3.62 -21.03 4.36
CA GLU A 218 3.11 -22.19 5.09
C GLU A 218 1.63 -22.01 5.48
N ARG A 219 1.24 -20.79 5.87
CA ARG A 219 -0.14 -20.49 6.25
C ARG A 219 -1.08 -20.38 5.08
N ILE A 220 -0.67 -19.83 3.95
CA ILE A 220 -1.51 -19.76 2.75
C ILE A 220 -1.73 -21.14 2.16
N GLU A 221 -0.75 -22.04 2.25
CA GLU A 221 -0.90 -23.43 1.84
C GLU A 221 -1.87 -24.20 2.73
N THR A 222 -1.86 -23.93 4.04
CA THR A 222 -2.69 -24.67 5.02
C THR A 222 -4.06 -24.04 5.27
N ASP A 223 -4.18 -22.72 5.15
CA ASP A 223 -5.39 -21.92 5.33
C ASP A 223 -5.44 -20.77 4.30
N PRO A 224 -5.90 -21.07 3.08
CA PRO A 224 -5.89 -20.10 1.98
C PRO A 224 -6.92 -18.97 2.13
N HIS A 225 -7.77 -18.99 3.16
CA HIS A 225 -8.82 -17.98 3.40
C HIS A 225 -8.39 -16.88 4.38
N ALA A 226 -7.21 -16.98 4.98
CA ALA A 226 -6.70 -16.00 5.93
C ALA A 226 -6.02 -14.80 5.22
N ALA A 227 -6.84 -13.79 4.86
CA ALA A 227 -6.43 -12.59 4.12
C ALA A 227 -5.17 -11.87 4.68
N PHE A 228 -4.98 -11.89 6.00
CA PHE A 228 -3.84 -11.27 6.67
C PHE A 228 -2.49 -11.75 6.14
N PHE A 229 -2.34 -13.05 5.83
CA PHE A 229 -1.06 -13.58 5.35
C PHE A 229 -0.73 -13.16 3.92
N TYR A 230 -1.73 -13.03 3.05
CA TYR A 230 -1.53 -12.44 1.73
C TYR A 230 -1.05 -11.00 1.85
N TYR A 231 -1.71 -10.23 2.73
CA TYR A 231 -1.35 -8.85 2.98
C TYR A 231 0.07 -8.70 3.54
N ALA A 232 0.43 -9.45 4.59
CA ALA A 232 1.76 -9.43 5.17
C ALA A 232 2.84 -9.86 4.15
N MET A 233 2.56 -10.87 3.32
CA MET A 233 3.48 -11.33 2.29
C MET A 233 3.74 -10.27 1.23
N VAL A 234 2.71 -9.55 0.75
CA VAL A 234 2.91 -8.49 -0.26
C VAL A 234 3.64 -7.27 0.32
N LEU A 235 3.56 -7.03 1.63
CA LEU A 235 4.40 -6.03 2.31
C LEU A 235 5.87 -6.47 2.37
N ALA A 236 6.14 -7.69 2.83
CA ALA A 236 7.49 -8.25 2.92
C ALA A 236 8.16 -8.44 1.54
N ALA A 237 7.37 -8.56 0.48
CA ALA A 237 7.83 -8.61 -0.91
C ALA A 237 8.36 -7.25 -1.43
N SER A 238 7.93 -6.14 -0.83
CA SER A 238 8.26 -4.79 -1.32
C SER A 238 9.68 -4.34 -0.97
N SER A 239 10.26 -4.92 0.09
CA SER A 239 11.58 -4.59 0.59
C SER A 239 12.48 -5.83 0.56
N SER A 240 13.74 -5.64 0.18
CA SER A 240 14.74 -6.71 0.29
C SER A 240 15.17 -6.98 1.74
N GLY A 241 14.60 -6.27 2.72
CA GLY A 241 14.89 -6.50 4.14
C GLY A 241 16.30 -6.11 4.55
N GLY A 242 16.95 -5.23 3.76
CA GLY A 242 18.35 -4.87 3.96
C GLY A 242 19.35 -5.89 3.40
N ASP A 243 18.90 -7.07 2.96
CA ASP A 243 19.73 -8.04 2.27
C ASP A 243 19.81 -7.70 0.78
N PRO A 244 20.97 -7.27 0.25
CA PRO A 244 21.12 -6.99 -1.17
C PRO A 244 21.06 -8.25 -2.05
N SER A 245 21.24 -9.44 -1.48
CA SER A 245 21.18 -10.72 -2.20
C SER A 245 19.74 -11.25 -2.34
N ALA A 246 18.83 -10.83 -1.46
CA ALA A 246 17.45 -11.26 -1.50
C ALA A 246 16.74 -10.74 -2.76
N LYS A 247 16.38 -11.65 -3.66
CA LYS A 247 15.60 -11.34 -4.86
C LYS A 247 14.24 -10.74 -4.44
N ARG A 248 13.92 -9.57 -4.99
CA ARG A 248 12.58 -8.97 -4.85
C ARG A 248 11.57 -9.82 -5.61
N MET A 249 10.38 -9.96 -5.03
CA MET A 249 9.27 -10.63 -5.70
C MET A 249 8.94 -9.88 -7.00
N PRO A 250 8.79 -10.58 -8.14
CA PRO A 250 8.31 -9.98 -9.38
C PRO A 250 6.97 -9.26 -9.18
N THR A 251 6.78 -8.12 -9.85
CA THR A 251 5.56 -7.30 -9.72
C THR A 251 4.29 -8.10 -10.05
N ALA A 252 4.34 -9.00 -11.05
CA ALA A 252 3.21 -9.84 -11.44
C ALA A 252 2.81 -10.86 -10.35
N GLU A 253 3.78 -11.49 -9.70
CA GLU A 253 3.51 -12.42 -8.59
C GLU A 253 2.91 -11.68 -7.39
N ARG A 254 3.42 -10.48 -7.08
CA ARG A 254 2.86 -9.63 -6.03
C ARG A 254 1.42 -9.18 -6.34
N LEU A 255 1.09 -8.90 -7.61
CA LEU A 255 -0.28 -8.62 -8.04
C LEU A 255 -1.19 -9.84 -7.83
N LYS A 256 -0.77 -11.04 -8.28
CA LYS A 256 -1.52 -12.28 -8.09
C LYS A 256 -1.82 -12.55 -6.61
N LEU A 257 -0.83 -12.38 -5.74
CA LEU A 257 -1.00 -12.54 -4.30
C LEU A 257 -1.97 -11.52 -3.70
N ALA A 258 -1.89 -10.25 -4.12
CA ALA A 258 -2.82 -9.23 -3.66
C ALA A 258 -4.27 -9.56 -4.08
N LYS A 259 -4.47 -9.96 -5.34
CA LYS A 259 -5.78 -10.35 -5.88
C LYS A 259 -6.36 -11.57 -5.16
N ARG A 260 -5.55 -12.61 -4.91
CA ARG A 260 -5.99 -13.77 -4.11
C ARG A 260 -6.38 -13.40 -2.68
N GLY A 261 -5.64 -12.50 -2.04
CA GLY A 261 -6.00 -11.98 -0.72
C GLY A 261 -7.35 -11.24 -0.72
N LEU A 262 -7.70 -10.54 -1.81
CA LEU A 262 -8.98 -9.85 -1.95
C LEU A 262 -10.18 -10.78 -2.10
N LEU A 263 -9.95 -12.03 -2.54
CA LEU A 263 -10.99 -13.08 -2.61
C LEU A 263 -11.33 -13.68 -1.24
N CYS A 264 -10.50 -13.43 -0.22
CA CYS A 264 -10.73 -13.96 1.13
C CYS A 264 -11.91 -13.25 1.81
N GLU A 265 -12.86 -14.04 2.31
CA GLU A 265 -13.99 -13.52 3.11
C GLU A 265 -13.53 -13.07 4.51
N GLY A 266 -14.29 -12.17 5.13
CA GLY A 266 -14.04 -11.75 6.52
C GLY A 266 -12.78 -10.90 6.75
N ALA A 267 -12.04 -10.54 5.70
CA ALA A 267 -10.91 -9.61 5.80
C ALA A 267 -11.35 -8.27 6.41
N SER A 268 -10.60 -7.75 7.38
CA SER A 268 -10.85 -6.42 7.93
C SER A 268 -10.73 -5.34 6.85
N ASN A 269 -11.40 -4.19 7.05
CA ASN A 269 -11.34 -3.10 6.08
C ASN A 269 -9.89 -2.65 5.83
N TYR A 270 -9.10 -2.53 6.90
CA TYR A 270 -7.67 -2.24 6.84
C TYR A 270 -6.90 -3.18 5.90
N ILE A 271 -7.05 -4.50 6.08
CA ILE A 271 -6.35 -5.51 5.26
C ILE A 271 -6.80 -5.42 3.80
N ARG A 272 -8.12 -5.29 3.57
CA ARG A 272 -8.70 -5.18 2.23
C ARG A 272 -8.21 -3.94 1.49
N LEU A 273 -8.19 -2.78 2.14
CA LEU A 273 -7.66 -1.54 1.58
C LEU A 273 -6.16 -1.68 1.28
N GLY A 274 -5.40 -2.26 2.19
CA GLY A 274 -3.99 -2.57 1.96
C GLY A 274 -3.76 -3.41 0.70
N LEU A 275 -4.58 -4.43 0.49
CA LEU A 275 -4.52 -5.31 -0.69
C LEU A 275 -4.95 -4.60 -1.98
N HIS A 276 -6.05 -3.84 -2.00
CA HIS A 276 -6.45 -3.04 -3.17
C HIS A 276 -5.38 -2.04 -3.58
N LYS A 277 -4.78 -1.35 -2.60
CA LYS A 277 -3.67 -0.42 -2.85
C LYS A 277 -2.50 -1.11 -3.54
N VAL A 278 -2.10 -2.29 -3.05
CA VAL A 278 -0.99 -3.05 -3.66
C VAL A 278 -1.35 -3.58 -5.04
N ALA A 279 -2.56 -4.10 -5.21
CA ALA A 279 -3.05 -4.58 -6.50
C ALA A 279 -3.04 -3.46 -7.54
N SER A 280 -3.59 -2.29 -7.20
CA SER A 280 -3.59 -1.10 -8.04
C SER A 280 -2.17 -0.66 -8.43
N GLU A 281 -1.25 -0.55 -7.47
CA GLU A 281 0.15 -0.18 -7.75
C GLU A 281 0.87 -1.16 -8.66
N CYS A 282 0.70 -2.47 -8.43
CA CYS A 282 1.38 -3.49 -9.22
C CYS A 282 0.81 -3.55 -10.63
N ALA A 283 -0.51 -3.51 -10.78
CA ALA A 283 -1.18 -3.49 -12.08
C ALA A 283 -0.82 -2.21 -12.86
N TYR A 284 -0.82 -1.04 -12.21
CA TYR A 284 -0.39 0.22 -12.81
C TYR A 284 1.04 0.11 -13.36
N LYS A 285 1.97 -0.38 -12.55
CA LYS A 285 3.37 -0.53 -12.95
C LYS A 285 3.53 -1.49 -14.14
N LEU A 286 2.88 -2.65 -14.10
CA LEU A 286 2.92 -3.61 -15.21
C LEU A 286 2.36 -3.01 -16.50
N GLY A 287 1.24 -2.28 -16.40
CA GLY A 287 0.65 -1.59 -17.54
C GLY A 287 1.60 -0.57 -18.17
N ILE A 288 2.23 0.27 -17.35
CA ILE A 288 3.25 1.24 -17.82
C ILE A 288 4.47 0.54 -18.43
N ASP A 289 4.94 -0.55 -17.85
CA ASP A 289 6.08 -1.31 -18.38
C ASP A 289 5.72 -1.93 -19.74
N ARG A 290 4.49 -2.44 -19.90
CA ARG A 290 3.99 -2.94 -21.19
C ARG A 290 3.86 -1.83 -22.25
N LEU A 291 3.39 -0.65 -21.89
CA LEU A 291 3.37 0.51 -22.82
C LEU A 291 4.77 0.90 -23.29
N LYS A 292 5.77 0.85 -22.39
CA LYS A 292 7.17 1.16 -22.76
C LYS A 292 7.72 0.12 -23.73
N THR A 293 7.44 -1.17 -23.50
CA THR A 293 7.82 -2.24 -24.42
C THR A 293 7.13 -2.07 -25.77
N ALA A 294 5.83 -1.75 -25.78
CA ALA A 294 5.06 -1.53 -27.00
C ALA A 294 5.57 -0.35 -27.84
N SER A 295 6.05 0.72 -27.17
CA SER A 295 6.59 1.92 -27.82
C SER A 295 7.96 1.70 -28.48
N GLY A 296 8.60 0.55 -28.25
CA GLY A 296 9.95 0.25 -28.75
C GLY A 296 11.03 1.14 -28.13
N PRO A 297 12.29 1.02 -28.61
CA PRO A 297 13.34 1.98 -28.28
C PRO A 297 12.90 3.39 -28.71
N PRO A 298 13.23 4.45 -27.94
CA PRO A 298 12.95 5.80 -28.38
C PRO A 298 13.53 6.01 -29.78
N MET A 299 12.71 6.53 -30.72
CA MET A 299 12.95 6.61 -32.17
C MET A 299 14.30 7.24 -32.63
N GLY A 300 15.18 7.68 -31.73
CA GLY A 300 16.51 8.22 -32.02
C GLY A 300 17.70 7.29 -31.75
N LEU A 301 17.47 6.05 -31.29
CA LEU A 301 18.53 5.09 -30.96
C LEU A 301 18.48 3.81 -31.81
N ILE A 302 17.92 3.90 -33.02
CA ILE A 302 18.09 2.87 -34.03
C ILE A 302 19.57 2.90 -34.40
N LYS A 303 20.34 2.00 -33.80
CA LYS A 303 21.72 1.74 -34.16
C LYS A 303 21.68 1.39 -35.64
N ALA A 304 22.20 2.28 -36.49
CA ALA A 304 22.22 2.09 -37.93
C ALA A 304 22.69 0.66 -38.18
N LEU A 305 21.78 -0.17 -38.69
CA LEU A 305 22.02 -1.56 -39.00
C LEU A 305 23.28 -1.61 -39.84
N SER A 306 24.37 -2.08 -39.25
CA SER A 306 25.53 -2.49 -40.02
C SER A 306 25.09 -3.70 -40.82
N ASP A 307 25.15 -3.59 -42.14
CA ASP A 307 24.68 -4.52 -43.20
C ASP A 307 25.27 -5.96 -43.16
N ALA A 308 25.57 -6.52 -41.99
CA ALA A 308 26.38 -7.73 -41.85
C ALA A 308 25.85 -8.80 -40.89
N ALA A 309 24.58 -8.76 -40.47
CA ALA A 309 24.01 -9.81 -39.62
C ALA A 309 23.04 -10.70 -40.42
N GLU A 310 23.38 -11.99 -40.41
CA GLU A 310 22.76 -13.11 -41.08
C GLU A 310 21.32 -13.37 -40.58
N ASP A 311 20.49 -13.96 -41.44
CA ASP A 311 19.08 -14.40 -41.23
C ASP A 311 18.86 -15.13 -39.88
N SER A 312 18.71 -14.38 -38.79
CA SER A 312 18.25 -14.91 -37.52
C SER A 312 16.87 -14.33 -37.23
N ASP A 313 15.93 -15.17 -36.81
CA ASP A 313 14.51 -14.88 -36.58
C ASP A 313 14.23 -13.78 -35.51
N GLU A 314 15.24 -13.00 -35.10
CA GLU A 314 15.13 -11.90 -34.13
C GLU A 314 14.50 -10.62 -34.72
N ASP A 315 14.42 -10.47 -36.04
CA ASP A 315 13.71 -9.34 -36.68
C ASP A 315 12.17 -9.42 -36.51
N GLU A 316 11.65 -10.54 -35.99
CA GLU A 316 10.24 -10.66 -35.61
C GLU A 316 9.88 -9.86 -34.34
N GLU A 317 10.89 -9.40 -33.56
CA GLU A 317 10.68 -8.70 -32.29
C GLU A 317 10.03 -7.31 -32.43
N LEU A 318 10.04 -6.70 -33.61
CA LEU A 318 9.42 -5.39 -33.88
C LEU A 318 8.15 -5.47 -34.76
N SER A 319 7.56 -6.66 -34.93
CA SER A 319 6.33 -6.80 -35.71
C SER A 319 5.19 -5.96 -35.11
N PRO A 320 4.42 -5.20 -35.93
CA PRO A 320 3.23 -4.46 -35.48
C PRO A 320 2.24 -5.30 -34.67
N ARG A 321 2.20 -6.62 -34.92
CA ARG A 321 1.37 -7.58 -34.16
C ARG A 321 1.82 -7.69 -32.70
N ARG A 322 3.14 -7.73 -32.44
CA ARG A 322 3.70 -7.83 -31.08
C ARG A 322 3.52 -6.51 -30.32
N ALA A 323 3.72 -5.38 -30.98
CA ALA A 323 3.41 -4.07 -30.40
C ALA A 323 1.95 -3.97 -29.98
N MET A 324 1.01 -4.38 -30.85
CA MET A 324 -0.41 -4.43 -30.51
C MET A 324 -0.70 -5.33 -29.31
N LYS A 325 -0.09 -6.52 -29.23
CA LYS A 325 -0.23 -7.42 -28.07
C LYS A 325 0.17 -6.73 -26.77
N TYR A 326 1.33 -6.05 -26.73
CA TYR A 326 1.76 -5.32 -25.54
C TYR A 326 0.85 -4.14 -25.19
N TYR A 327 0.30 -3.43 -26.19
CA TYR A 327 -0.72 -2.41 -25.94
C TYR A 327 -1.98 -3.00 -25.31
N THR A 328 -2.47 -4.14 -25.82
CA THR A 328 -3.64 -4.81 -25.23
C THR A 328 -3.37 -5.24 -23.79
N GLU A 329 -2.25 -5.93 -23.53
CA GLU A 329 -1.84 -6.30 -22.16
C GLU A 329 -1.75 -5.07 -21.25
N ALA A 330 -1.18 -3.97 -21.76
CA ALA A 330 -1.08 -2.73 -21.00
C ALA A 330 -2.44 -2.18 -20.59
N VAL A 331 -3.40 -2.14 -21.52
CA VAL A 331 -4.77 -1.68 -21.26
C VAL A 331 -5.42 -2.54 -20.19
N VAL A 332 -5.33 -3.88 -20.29
CA VAL A 332 -5.88 -4.80 -19.28
C VAL A 332 -5.33 -4.50 -17.88
N TYR A 333 -4.01 -4.36 -17.75
CA TYR A 333 -3.38 -4.05 -16.47
C TYR A 333 -3.79 -2.68 -15.93
N LEU A 334 -3.86 -1.65 -16.78
CA LEU A 334 -4.26 -0.30 -16.36
C LEU A 334 -5.75 -0.24 -15.96
N THR A 335 -6.62 -0.96 -16.66
CA THR A 335 -8.04 -1.11 -16.29
C THR A 335 -8.19 -1.82 -14.96
N SER A 336 -7.45 -2.92 -14.73
CA SER A 336 -7.43 -3.56 -13.40
C SER A 336 -6.94 -2.59 -12.32
N ALA A 337 -5.91 -1.79 -12.62
CA ALA A 337 -5.38 -0.81 -11.68
C ALA A 337 -6.42 0.25 -11.30
N LEU A 338 -7.23 0.69 -12.27
CA LEU A 338 -8.31 1.66 -12.08
C LEU A 338 -9.42 1.07 -11.20
N HIS A 339 -9.86 -0.16 -11.47
CA HIS A 339 -10.89 -0.81 -10.67
C HIS A 339 -10.47 -1.01 -9.20
N ASP A 340 -9.21 -1.41 -8.97
CA ASP A 340 -8.66 -1.53 -7.61
C ASP A 340 -8.51 -0.17 -6.93
N ALA A 341 -8.11 0.88 -7.68
CA ALA A 341 -8.02 2.23 -7.15
C ALA A 341 -9.39 2.78 -6.74
N GLN A 342 -10.41 2.61 -7.59
CA GLN A 342 -11.80 2.99 -7.29
C GLN A 342 -12.35 2.24 -6.07
N SER A 343 -12.08 0.93 -5.99
CA SER A 343 -12.48 0.12 -4.83
C SER A 343 -11.82 0.63 -3.54
N TYR A 344 -10.54 1.01 -3.63
CA TYR A 344 -9.81 1.59 -2.52
C TYR A 344 -10.36 2.97 -2.11
N THR A 345 -10.50 3.92 -3.04
CA THR A 345 -10.89 5.31 -2.73
C THR A 345 -12.32 5.40 -2.23
N LYS A 346 -13.20 4.50 -2.69
CA LYS A 346 -14.55 4.34 -2.16
C LYS A 346 -14.58 3.83 -0.71
N GLY A 347 -13.67 2.94 -0.34
CA GLY A 347 -13.67 2.28 0.98
C GLY A 347 -12.75 2.91 2.03
N ALA A 348 -11.74 3.67 1.60
CA ALA A 348 -10.74 4.25 2.48
C ALA A 348 -11.19 5.61 3.04
N PRO A 349 -10.96 5.87 4.34
CA PRO A 349 -11.20 7.20 4.89
C PRO A 349 -10.18 8.20 4.32
N LEU A 350 -10.55 9.49 4.29
CA LEU A 350 -9.72 10.54 3.67
C LEU A 350 -8.40 10.78 4.42
N ASP A 351 -8.37 10.50 5.72
CA ASP A 351 -7.17 10.63 6.57
C ASP A 351 -6.23 9.42 6.48
N TYR A 352 -6.57 8.40 5.67
CA TYR A 352 -5.72 7.22 5.53
C TYR A 352 -4.37 7.57 4.87
N ARG A 353 -3.25 7.13 5.46
CA ARG A 353 -1.87 7.50 5.07
C ARG A 353 -1.47 7.17 3.62
N LEU A 354 -2.25 6.40 2.89
CA LEU A 354 -1.97 6.05 1.49
C LEU A 354 -2.99 6.64 0.50
N HIS A 355 -4.03 7.32 1.00
CA HIS A 355 -5.17 7.77 0.20
C HIS A 355 -4.75 8.73 -0.91
N LYS A 356 -3.85 9.68 -0.61
CA LYS A 356 -3.33 10.64 -1.60
C LYS A 356 -2.71 9.99 -2.84
N ASN A 357 -1.96 8.90 -2.68
CA ASN A 357 -1.26 8.30 -3.81
C ASN A 357 -2.23 7.55 -4.72
N VAL A 358 -3.24 6.91 -4.13
CA VAL A 358 -4.26 6.17 -4.88
C VAL A 358 -5.23 7.12 -5.58
N LEU A 359 -5.62 8.24 -4.96
CA LEU A 359 -6.42 9.28 -5.61
C LEU A 359 -5.72 9.87 -6.84
N LEU A 360 -4.43 10.20 -6.75
CA LEU A 360 -3.67 10.68 -7.90
C LEU A 360 -3.60 9.62 -9.01
N MET A 361 -3.42 8.34 -8.65
CA MET A 361 -3.39 7.24 -9.61
C MET A 361 -4.74 7.06 -10.30
N GLU A 362 -5.83 7.03 -9.52
CA GLU A 362 -7.21 6.96 -10.04
C GLU A 362 -7.49 8.13 -10.99
N THR A 363 -7.13 9.35 -10.60
CA THR A 363 -7.35 10.54 -11.43
C THR A 363 -6.61 10.43 -12.76
N ILE A 364 -5.33 10.02 -12.75
CA ILE A 364 -4.55 9.78 -13.98
C ILE A 364 -5.19 8.69 -14.84
N LEU A 365 -5.62 7.57 -14.25
CA LEU A 365 -6.19 6.45 -14.97
C LEU A 365 -7.56 6.79 -15.59
N ASN A 366 -8.40 7.54 -14.89
CA ASN A 366 -9.67 8.05 -15.43
C ASN A 366 -9.45 8.98 -16.64
N ILE A 367 -8.42 9.83 -16.60
CA ILE A 367 -8.04 10.69 -17.73
C ILE A 367 -7.58 9.83 -18.92
N VAL A 368 -6.64 8.91 -18.66
CA VAL A 368 -5.95 8.15 -19.72
C VAL A 368 -6.83 7.07 -20.35
N LEU A 369 -7.62 6.35 -19.56
CA LEU A 369 -8.43 5.22 -20.04
C LEU A 369 -9.84 5.61 -20.45
N GLU A 370 -10.47 6.51 -19.71
CA GLU A 370 -11.88 6.86 -19.92
C GLU A 370 -12.06 8.22 -20.60
N GLY A 371 -10.99 9.02 -20.73
CA GLY A 371 -11.06 10.35 -21.33
C GLY A 371 -11.91 11.33 -20.53
N LYS A 372 -12.07 11.11 -19.21
CA LYS A 372 -12.91 11.96 -18.35
C LYS A 372 -12.46 13.42 -18.39
N THR A 373 -13.42 14.31 -18.46
CA THR A 373 -13.23 15.76 -18.40
C THR A 373 -12.87 16.22 -16.98
N VAL A 374 -12.28 17.41 -16.83
CA VAL A 374 -11.95 17.99 -15.51
C VAL A 374 -13.21 18.09 -14.63
N ARG A 375 -14.37 18.41 -15.23
CA ARG A 375 -15.66 18.48 -14.53
C ARG A 375 -16.11 17.12 -13.99
N GLU A 376 -15.90 16.04 -14.73
CA GLU A 376 -16.24 14.68 -14.26
C GLU A 376 -15.31 14.19 -13.14
N LEU A 377 -14.13 14.79 -13.02
CA LEU A 377 -13.16 14.51 -11.96
C LEU A 377 -13.33 15.40 -10.72
N GLU A 378 -14.28 16.33 -10.71
CA GLU A 378 -14.47 17.31 -9.63
C GLU A 378 -14.55 16.64 -8.26
N SER A 379 -15.27 15.52 -8.14
CA SER A 379 -15.36 14.75 -6.89
C SER A 379 -13.99 14.24 -6.39
N LEU A 380 -13.15 13.70 -7.28
CA LEU A 380 -11.82 13.22 -6.93
C LEU A 380 -10.87 14.38 -6.59
N LEU A 381 -10.98 15.50 -7.31
CA LEU A 381 -10.17 16.69 -7.07
C LEU A 381 -10.53 17.36 -5.74
N SER A 382 -11.82 17.42 -5.38
CA SER A 382 -12.26 17.90 -4.07
C SER A 382 -11.75 17.00 -2.94
N GLN A 383 -11.77 15.67 -3.13
CA GLN A 383 -11.17 14.74 -2.16
C GLN A 383 -9.67 14.97 -2.02
N GLN A 384 -8.95 15.12 -3.13
CA GLN A 384 -7.51 15.38 -3.13
C GLN A 384 -7.18 16.67 -2.37
N GLU A 385 -7.99 17.71 -2.50
CA GLU A 385 -7.83 18.96 -1.76
C GLU A 385 -7.97 18.76 -0.24
N ILE A 386 -9.01 18.05 0.20
CA ILE A 386 -9.21 17.74 1.64
C ILE A 386 -8.03 16.94 2.17
N VAL A 387 -7.61 15.92 1.44
CA VAL A 387 -6.47 15.06 1.79
C VAL A 387 -5.19 15.90 1.87
N ASP A 388 -4.95 16.80 0.92
CA ASP A 388 -3.77 17.67 0.95
C ASP A 388 -3.76 18.60 2.18
N GLN A 389 -4.91 19.17 2.53
CA GLN A 389 -5.06 19.98 3.73
C GLN A 389 -4.81 19.16 4.99
N LEU A 390 -5.43 17.98 5.11
CA LEU A 390 -5.21 17.04 6.21
C LEU A 390 -3.73 16.70 6.36
N TYR A 391 -3.05 16.35 5.27
CA TYR A 391 -1.64 16.00 5.32
C TYR A 391 -0.76 17.17 5.72
N THR A 392 -1.08 18.37 5.25
CA THR A 392 -0.31 19.57 5.57
C THR A 392 -0.48 19.97 7.04
N THR A 393 -1.64 19.68 7.64
CA THR A 393 -1.91 19.94 9.06
C THR A 393 -1.33 18.86 9.97
N LEU A 394 -1.55 17.59 9.65
CA LEU A 394 -1.17 16.44 10.49
C LEU A 394 0.30 16.06 10.37
N TYR A 395 0.89 16.32 9.21
CA TYR A 395 2.25 15.92 8.86
C TYR A 395 3.05 17.11 8.32
N THR A 396 4.13 16.83 7.61
CA THR A 396 5.00 17.83 7.00
C THR A 396 4.60 18.15 5.56
N GLU A 397 5.45 18.88 4.84
CA GLU A 397 5.30 19.19 3.41
C GLU A 397 4.90 17.98 2.57
N ILE A 398 3.89 18.17 1.72
CA ILE A 398 3.46 17.18 0.73
C ILE A 398 4.64 16.88 -0.20
N PRO A 399 5.10 15.62 -0.29
CA PRO A 399 6.19 15.26 -1.19
C PRO A 399 5.82 15.63 -2.63
N ARG A 400 6.78 16.22 -3.36
CA ARG A 400 6.67 16.44 -4.81
C ARG A 400 6.84 15.12 -5.56
N SER A 401 5.86 14.23 -5.42
CA SER A 401 5.85 12.94 -6.10
C SER A 401 5.75 13.13 -7.62
N HIS A 402 6.28 12.16 -8.37
CA HIS A 402 6.16 12.16 -9.83
C HIS A 402 4.69 12.24 -10.27
N SER A 403 3.80 11.47 -9.67
CA SER A 403 2.36 11.49 -9.99
C SER A 403 1.73 12.86 -9.76
N ARG A 404 2.13 13.59 -8.70
CA ARG A 404 1.61 14.94 -8.45
C ARG A 404 2.11 15.94 -9.49
N LEU A 405 3.38 15.84 -9.90
CA LEU A 405 3.92 16.67 -10.98
C LEU A 405 3.21 16.40 -12.30
N VAL A 406 2.90 15.13 -12.59
CA VAL A 406 2.11 14.71 -13.76
C VAL A 406 0.72 15.35 -13.71
N ILE A 407 -0.03 15.20 -12.61
CA ILE A 407 -1.37 15.81 -12.48
C ILE A 407 -1.33 17.32 -12.62
N ASN A 408 -0.41 17.99 -11.92
CA ASN A 408 -0.28 19.45 -11.98
C ASN A 408 0.08 19.96 -13.38
N SER A 409 0.65 19.10 -14.22
CA SER A 409 0.99 19.42 -15.61
C SER A 409 -0.14 19.06 -16.57
N ILE A 410 -0.85 17.96 -16.35
CA ILE A 410 -1.94 17.48 -17.21
C ILE A 410 -3.20 18.33 -17.02
N LEU A 411 -3.68 18.51 -15.79
CA LEU A 411 -5.01 19.10 -15.54
C LEU A 411 -5.19 20.50 -16.16
N PRO A 412 -4.24 21.45 -16.05
CA PRO A 412 -4.42 22.78 -16.64
C PRO A 412 -4.46 22.77 -18.17
N ASN A 413 -3.89 21.73 -18.80
CA ASN A 413 -3.78 21.62 -20.25
C ASN A 413 -4.76 20.62 -20.85
N TRP A 414 -5.51 19.86 -20.02
CA TRP A 414 -6.27 18.69 -20.46
C TRP A 414 -7.37 19.05 -21.46
N GLU A 415 -8.18 20.08 -21.21
CA GLU A 415 -9.24 20.47 -22.15
C GLU A 415 -8.69 20.90 -23.51
N SER A 416 -7.58 21.66 -23.52
CA SER A 416 -6.91 22.07 -24.75
C SER A 416 -6.34 20.85 -25.50
N ALA A 417 -5.69 19.94 -24.78
CA ALA A 417 -5.13 18.72 -25.35
C ALA A 417 -6.24 17.82 -25.91
N GLN A 418 -7.35 17.66 -25.19
CA GLN A 418 -8.49 16.85 -25.63
C GLN A 418 -9.09 17.39 -26.93
N GLN A 419 -9.27 18.70 -27.07
CA GLN A 419 -9.77 19.31 -28.31
C GLN A 419 -8.84 19.07 -29.51
N GLU A 420 -7.53 19.19 -29.29
CA GLU A 420 -6.53 18.92 -30.31
C GLU A 420 -6.52 17.42 -30.71
N TRP A 421 -6.53 16.53 -29.72
CA TRP A 421 -6.46 15.09 -29.92
C TRP A 421 -7.73 14.54 -30.55
N ASP A 422 -8.92 15.00 -30.13
CA ASP A 422 -10.20 14.65 -30.75
C ASP A 422 -10.20 15.01 -32.25
N THR A 423 -9.62 16.16 -32.57
CA THR A 423 -9.49 16.59 -33.98
C THR A 423 -8.57 15.67 -34.77
N LEU A 424 -7.50 15.16 -34.15
CA LEU A 424 -6.58 14.19 -34.76
C LEU A 424 -7.20 12.80 -34.88
N LEU A 425 -7.80 12.27 -33.81
CA LEU A 425 -8.44 10.96 -33.77
C LEU A 425 -9.55 10.86 -34.82
N ARG A 426 -10.40 11.88 -34.94
CA ARG A 426 -11.41 11.94 -36.01
C ARG A 426 -10.83 11.88 -37.42
N LYS A 427 -9.59 12.33 -37.64
CA LYS A 427 -8.90 12.19 -38.94
C LYS A 427 -8.43 10.75 -39.17
N PHE A 428 -8.02 10.05 -38.12
CA PHE A 428 -7.66 8.63 -38.20
C PHE A 428 -8.90 7.76 -38.41
N ASP A 429 -9.98 8.01 -37.69
CA ASP A 429 -11.25 7.28 -37.83
C ASP A 429 -11.81 7.39 -39.25
N ARG A 430 -11.72 8.58 -39.87
CA ARG A 430 -12.14 8.78 -41.27
C ARG A 430 -11.28 8.06 -42.30
N ARG A 431 -10.05 7.67 -41.93
CA ARG A 431 -9.11 6.94 -42.81
C ARG A 431 -9.24 5.43 -42.66
N ALA A 432 -9.92 4.93 -41.62
CA ALA A 432 -10.25 3.52 -41.52
C ALA A 432 -11.16 3.16 -42.71
N PRO A 433 -10.73 2.23 -43.60
CA PRO A 433 -11.48 1.93 -44.81
C PRO A 433 -12.85 1.34 -44.47
N ILE A 434 -13.90 2.07 -44.85
CA ILE A 434 -15.30 1.62 -44.79
C ILE A 434 -15.40 0.38 -45.68
N GLY A 435 -15.32 -0.81 -45.09
CA GLY A 435 -15.44 -2.09 -45.79
C GLY A 435 -14.24 -3.03 -45.71
N SER A 436 -13.22 -2.78 -44.87
CA SER A 436 -12.36 -3.91 -44.48
C SER A 436 -13.24 -4.94 -43.77
N PRO A 437 -13.26 -6.22 -44.20
CA PRO A 437 -14.01 -7.26 -43.49
C PRO A 437 -13.61 -7.20 -42.03
N GLU A 438 -14.59 -7.25 -41.12
CA GLU A 438 -14.36 -7.35 -39.68
C GLU A 438 -13.33 -8.46 -39.45
N HIS A 439 -12.07 -8.07 -39.33
CA HIS A 439 -11.05 -8.98 -38.86
C HIS A 439 -11.50 -9.30 -37.46
N THR A 440 -11.81 -10.57 -37.24
CA THR A 440 -11.96 -11.20 -35.93
C THR A 440 -10.63 -11.06 -35.20
N HIS A 441 -10.26 -9.84 -34.85
CA HIS A 441 -9.30 -9.58 -33.81
C HIS A 441 -9.96 -10.14 -32.56
N SER A 442 -9.30 -11.11 -31.93
CA SER A 442 -9.60 -11.56 -30.57
C SER A 442 -9.97 -10.31 -29.77
N HIS A 443 -11.23 -10.26 -29.34
CA HIS A 443 -11.80 -9.08 -28.74
C HIS A 443 -10.96 -8.76 -27.49
N PRO A 444 -10.72 -7.50 -27.11
CA PRO A 444 -9.98 -7.18 -25.88
C PRO A 444 -10.50 -7.96 -24.65
N HIS A 445 -11.80 -8.27 -24.65
CA HIS A 445 -12.47 -9.12 -23.68
C HIS A 445 -11.94 -10.57 -23.62
N ASP A 446 -11.56 -11.19 -24.75
CA ASP A 446 -11.02 -12.55 -24.78
C ASP A 446 -9.64 -12.60 -24.09
N ILE A 447 -8.85 -11.54 -24.25
CA ILE A 447 -7.54 -11.38 -23.61
C ILE A 447 -7.71 -10.99 -22.14
N GLU A 448 -8.73 -10.19 -21.80
CA GLU A 448 -9.10 -9.92 -20.42
C GLU A 448 -9.52 -11.20 -19.70
N GLU A 449 -10.30 -12.08 -20.33
CA GLU A 449 -10.73 -13.37 -19.77
C GLU A 449 -9.55 -14.36 -19.64
N GLU A 450 -8.64 -14.40 -20.61
CA GLU A 450 -7.40 -15.22 -20.52
C GLU A 450 -6.48 -14.72 -19.41
N LEU A 451 -6.22 -13.40 -19.34
CA LEU A 451 -5.40 -12.81 -18.27
C LEU A 451 -6.10 -12.88 -16.91
N GLN A 452 -7.43 -12.75 -16.85
CA GLN A 452 -8.21 -13.00 -15.63
C GLN A 452 -8.11 -14.46 -15.24
N GLY A 453 -8.19 -15.40 -16.17
CA GLY A 453 -7.94 -16.82 -15.94
C GLY A 453 -6.53 -17.12 -15.43
N GLU A 454 -5.51 -16.38 -15.87
CA GLU A 454 -4.15 -16.48 -15.31
C GLU A 454 -4.00 -15.85 -13.92
N LEU A 455 -4.89 -14.91 -13.55
CA LEU A 455 -4.93 -14.25 -12.25
C LEU A 455 -5.82 -14.99 -11.24
N GLU A 456 -6.83 -15.71 -11.73
CA GLU A 456 -7.66 -16.65 -10.99
C GLU A 456 -6.82 -17.90 -10.67
N PRO A 457 -6.79 -18.38 -9.41
CA PRO A 457 -6.13 -19.64 -9.11
C PRO A 457 -6.84 -20.77 -9.87
N GLU A 458 -6.08 -21.66 -10.54
CA GLU A 458 -6.62 -22.93 -11.03
C GLU A 458 -7.22 -23.69 -9.84
N MET A 459 -8.53 -23.60 -9.70
CA MET A 459 -9.29 -24.42 -8.77
C MET A 459 -9.60 -25.73 -9.48
N ASP A 460 -9.29 -26.86 -8.85
CA ASP A 460 -9.71 -28.13 -9.41
C ASP A 460 -11.26 -28.18 -9.50
N PHE A 461 -11.79 -29.07 -10.34
CA PHE A 461 -13.25 -29.25 -10.52
C PHE A 461 -14.00 -29.60 -9.22
N ASN A 462 -13.30 -29.83 -8.09
CA ASN A 462 -13.88 -30.10 -6.78
C ASN A 462 -13.78 -28.91 -5.81
N GLY A 463 -13.33 -27.74 -6.28
CA GLY A 463 -13.17 -26.56 -5.45
C GLY A 463 -12.03 -26.65 -4.42
N ARG A 464 -11.09 -27.57 -4.61
CA ARG A 464 -9.84 -27.63 -3.82
C ARG A 464 -8.69 -27.02 -4.63
N PRO A 465 -7.76 -26.32 -3.97
CA PRO A 465 -6.49 -25.99 -4.61
C PRO A 465 -5.75 -27.31 -4.93
N PRO A 466 -5.11 -27.43 -6.10
CA PRO A 466 -4.38 -28.63 -6.45
C PRO A 466 -3.31 -28.90 -5.40
N THR A 467 -3.40 -30.03 -4.71
CA THR A 467 -2.31 -30.54 -3.89
C THR A 467 -1.16 -30.82 -4.85
N TYR A 468 -0.12 -29.97 -4.83
CA TYR A 468 1.06 -30.22 -5.62
C TYR A 468 1.63 -31.59 -5.23
N MET A 469 1.76 -32.47 -6.23
CA MET A 469 2.45 -33.74 -6.05
C MET A 469 3.91 -33.46 -5.72
N THR A 470 4.36 -34.20 -4.72
CA THR A 470 5.74 -34.44 -4.34
C THR A 470 6.50 -34.98 -5.54
N THR A 471 7.37 -34.17 -6.13
CA THR A 471 8.44 -34.66 -7.00
C THR A 471 9.76 -34.11 -6.46
N LEU A 472 10.49 -34.96 -5.73
CA LEU A 472 11.74 -35.54 -6.24
C LEU A 472 12.45 -36.35 -5.15
N ASP A 473 12.30 -37.67 -5.25
CA ASP A 473 13.42 -38.59 -5.03
C ASP A 473 14.51 -38.30 -6.08
N ILE A 474 15.72 -37.94 -5.65
CA ILE A 474 16.96 -38.23 -6.38
C ILE A 474 18.03 -38.73 -5.37
N PRO A 475 18.81 -39.76 -5.70
CA PRO A 475 19.63 -40.52 -4.77
C PRO A 475 20.94 -39.79 -4.41
N ALA A 476 21.46 -40.12 -3.22
CA ALA A 476 22.79 -39.76 -2.78
C ALA A 476 23.89 -40.13 -3.79
N LEU A 477 24.74 -39.19 -4.20
CA LEU A 477 26.11 -39.43 -4.66
C LEU A 477 26.98 -38.14 -4.52
N VAL A 478 27.92 -38.21 -3.56
CA VAL A 478 29.34 -37.82 -3.66
C VAL A 478 29.73 -36.40 -4.09
N HIS A 479 30.29 -35.66 -3.11
CA HIS A 479 31.17 -34.52 -3.30
C HIS A 479 32.44 -34.93 -4.08
N PRO A 480 32.97 -34.08 -4.98
CA PRO A 480 34.35 -33.66 -4.77
C PRO A 480 34.59 -32.17 -5.06
N SER A 481 35.56 -31.66 -4.32
CA SER A 481 36.14 -30.34 -4.40
C SER A 481 36.52 -29.93 -5.83
N GLY A 482 36.16 -28.70 -6.22
CA GLY A 482 36.65 -28.05 -7.42
C GLY A 482 36.31 -26.57 -7.35
N ALA A 483 37.34 -25.75 -7.12
CA ALA A 483 37.22 -24.29 -7.14
C ALA A 483 36.71 -23.84 -8.51
N LEU A 484 35.55 -23.17 -8.54
CA LEU A 484 35.10 -22.41 -9.70
C LEU A 484 35.21 -20.93 -9.36
N VAL A 485 36.14 -20.27 -10.06
CA VAL A 485 36.26 -18.82 -10.15
C VAL A 485 34.93 -18.26 -10.66
N PRO A 486 34.34 -17.23 -10.04
CA PRO A 486 33.13 -16.64 -10.58
C PRO A 486 33.47 -15.98 -11.91
N VAL A 487 32.87 -16.49 -12.99
CA VAL A 487 32.78 -15.77 -14.25
C VAL A 487 31.94 -14.54 -13.95
N ILE A 488 32.62 -13.42 -13.71
CA ILE A 488 32.02 -12.09 -13.68
C ILE A 488 31.45 -11.89 -15.08
N ASP A 489 30.12 -11.84 -15.16
CA ASP A 489 29.39 -11.44 -16.34
C ASP A 489 29.82 -10.02 -16.71
N GLN A 490 30.77 -9.93 -17.64
CA GLN A 490 31.39 -8.67 -18.05
C GLN A 490 30.36 -7.71 -18.63
N ASP A 491 29.27 -8.24 -19.19
CA ASP A 491 28.18 -7.43 -19.71
C ASP A 491 27.35 -6.81 -18.60
N LYS A 492 27.12 -7.54 -17.50
CA LYS A 492 26.46 -6.99 -16.31
C LYS A 492 27.30 -5.89 -15.65
N ALA A 493 28.60 -6.11 -15.47
CA ALA A 493 29.49 -5.09 -14.92
C ALA A 493 29.57 -3.83 -15.80
N ARG A 494 29.54 -4.02 -17.13
CA ARG A 494 29.49 -2.91 -18.09
C ARG A 494 28.17 -2.15 -18.03
N GLN A 495 27.04 -2.84 -17.88
CA GLN A 495 25.71 -2.23 -17.74
C GLN A 495 25.57 -1.43 -16.45
N GLU A 496 26.07 -1.95 -15.33
CA GLU A 496 26.08 -1.23 -14.05
C GLU A 496 26.92 0.04 -14.10
N GLU A 497 28.07 0.01 -14.79
CA GLU A 497 28.93 1.18 -14.97
C GLU A 497 28.29 2.25 -15.90
N ILE A 498 27.60 1.83 -16.97
CA ILE A 498 26.85 2.74 -17.85
C ILE A 498 25.73 3.45 -17.06
N LEU A 499 24.99 2.71 -16.23
CA LEU A 499 23.96 3.27 -15.35
C LEU A 499 24.56 4.25 -14.34
N ARG A 500 25.69 3.91 -13.73
CA ARG A 500 26.39 4.77 -12.76
C ARG A 500 26.84 6.09 -13.40
N GLN A 501 27.37 6.05 -14.61
CA GLN A 501 27.76 7.24 -15.38
C GLN A 501 26.56 8.09 -15.81
N ALA A 502 25.43 7.47 -16.16
CA ALA A 502 24.20 8.20 -16.47
C ALA A 502 23.64 8.94 -15.25
N TYR A 503 23.65 8.32 -14.08
CA TYR A 503 23.25 8.98 -12.82
C TYR A 503 24.19 10.11 -12.42
N ALA A 504 25.51 9.95 -12.61
CA ALA A 504 26.47 11.02 -12.35
C ALA A 504 26.27 12.23 -13.28
N LYS A 505 25.95 12.00 -14.57
CA LYS A 505 25.63 13.07 -15.52
C LYS A 505 24.33 13.79 -15.18
N LEU A 506 23.31 13.05 -14.76
CA LEU A 506 22.04 13.62 -14.30
C LEU A 506 22.24 14.47 -13.04
N ALA A 507 23.04 14.00 -12.08
CA ALA A 507 23.40 14.75 -10.88
C ALA A 507 24.15 16.06 -11.22
N ALA A 508 25.17 16.00 -12.08
CA ALA A 508 25.90 17.19 -12.53
C ALA A 508 25.02 18.21 -13.27
N TRP A 509 24.04 17.73 -14.05
CA TRP A 509 23.05 18.59 -14.71
C TRP A 509 22.11 19.27 -13.71
N MET A 510 21.64 18.54 -12.70
CA MET A 510 20.79 19.10 -11.63
C MET A 510 21.54 20.13 -10.77
N ASP A 511 22.84 19.96 -10.59
CA ASP A 511 23.70 20.91 -9.85
C ASP A 511 24.06 22.17 -10.65
N GLY A 512 23.48 22.35 -11.85
CA GLY A 512 23.58 23.59 -12.62
C GLY A 512 24.99 23.89 -13.14
N THR A 513 25.85 22.87 -13.25
CA THR A 513 27.16 23.06 -13.89
C THR A 513 26.96 23.29 -15.40
N PRO A 514 27.41 24.43 -15.96
CA PRO A 514 27.34 24.63 -17.40
C PRO A 514 28.32 23.68 -18.08
N ASN A 515 27.84 22.93 -19.08
CA ASN A 515 28.66 22.15 -20.00
C ASN A 515 29.74 23.05 -20.62
N LEU A 516 30.99 22.92 -20.17
CA LEU A 516 32.14 23.49 -20.86
C LEU A 516 32.43 22.61 -22.08
N GLY A 517 31.95 23.10 -23.22
CA GLY A 517 32.25 22.56 -24.53
C GLY A 517 33.73 22.67 -24.88
N ILE A 518 34.14 21.69 -25.66
CA ILE A 518 35.39 21.55 -26.38
C ILE A 518 35.69 22.82 -27.21
N SER A 519 36.82 23.48 -26.94
CA SER A 519 37.64 24.27 -27.88
C SER A 519 38.94 24.60 -27.12
N GLY A 520 40.13 24.23 -27.58
CA GLY A 520 40.79 24.78 -28.76
C GLY A 520 41.94 25.67 -28.29
N ASP A 521 43.17 25.25 -28.57
CA ASP A 521 44.43 25.96 -28.26
C ASP A 521 44.36 27.46 -28.52
N PHE A 522 44.80 28.29 -27.55
CA PHE A 522 45.58 29.50 -27.80
C PHE A 522 46.36 29.94 -26.55
N SER A 523 47.64 30.18 -26.77
CA SER A 523 48.64 30.74 -25.86
C SER A 523 48.41 32.22 -25.54
N GLY A 524 48.77 32.67 -24.32
CA GLY A 524 49.41 33.98 -24.13
C GLY A 524 48.92 34.87 -22.98
N HIS A 525 49.87 35.16 -22.08
CA HIS A 525 50.07 36.37 -21.27
C HIS A 525 49.27 36.65 -19.98
N SER A 526 49.94 36.31 -18.87
CA SER A 526 50.26 37.11 -17.65
C SER A 526 49.66 38.52 -17.54
N LEU A 527 49.15 38.86 -16.33
CA LEU A 527 49.57 39.99 -15.47
C LEU A 527 48.69 40.13 -14.21
N GLY A 528 49.32 40.35 -13.04
CA GLY A 528 48.82 41.30 -12.02
C GLY A 528 48.16 40.81 -10.72
N ILE A 529 48.98 40.59 -9.67
CA ILE A 529 48.71 40.59 -8.20
C ILE A 529 48.33 42.05 -7.74
N PRO A 530 47.69 42.41 -6.57
CA PRO A 530 47.71 41.82 -5.21
C PRO A 530 46.42 41.80 -4.33
N GLY A 531 46.43 40.93 -3.31
CA GLY A 531 46.42 41.45 -1.92
C GLY A 531 45.43 40.86 -0.90
N MET A 532 46.00 40.31 0.18
CA MET A 532 45.47 40.19 1.57
C MET A 532 44.43 39.09 1.82
N SER A 533 44.43 38.30 2.90
CA SER A 533 45.28 38.15 4.09
C SER A 533 45.05 36.73 4.64
N ALA A 534 46.10 36.12 5.18
CA ALA A 534 46.06 34.84 5.85
C ALA A 534 45.46 34.94 7.26
N MET A 535 44.68 33.92 7.65
CA MET A 535 44.52 33.50 9.03
C MET A 535 44.71 31.98 9.08
N GLU A 536 45.72 31.54 9.85
CA GLU A 536 45.97 30.16 10.23
C GLU A 536 44.90 29.64 11.20
N PRO A 537 44.55 28.35 11.12
CA PRO A 537 44.16 27.58 12.30
C PRO A 537 45.19 26.48 12.64
N SER A 538 45.38 26.32 13.96
CA SER A 538 46.31 25.43 14.65
C SER A 538 46.09 23.92 14.41
N PRO A 539 47.08 23.05 14.73
CA PRO A 539 47.04 21.64 14.36
C PRO A 539 46.24 20.78 15.35
N ILE A 540 45.34 19.95 14.81
CA ILE A 540 44.68 18.86 15.54
C ILE A 540 45.49 17.58 15.31
N THR A 541 45.92 16.95 16.40
CA THR A 541 46.55 15.63 16.41
C THR A 541 45.52 14.51 16.22
N PRO A 542 45.84 13.42 15.50
CA PRO A 542 44.92 12.29 15.36
C PRO A 542 45.04 11.33 16.56
N ILE A 543 43.90 11.03 17.20
CA ILE A 543 43.76 9.95 18.17
C ILE A 543 43.27 8.70 17.43
N THR A 544 44.08 7.65 17.42
CA THR A 544 43.75 6.31 16.93
C THR A 544 42.87 5.59 17.95
N PRO A 545 41.71 5.00 17.58
CA PRO A 545 40.98 4.14 18.50
C PRO A 545 41.48 2.69 18.43
N ALA A 546 41.77 2.13 19.60
CA ALA A 546 42.13 0.73 19.79
C ALA A 546 40.91 -0.19 19.62
N ALA A 547 41.12 -1.32 18.94
CA ALA A 547 40.14 -2.38 18.76
C ALA A 547 39.88 -3.13 20.08
N VAL A 548 38.63 -3.13 20.54
CA VAL A 548 38.16 -4.02 21.61
C VAL A 548 37.16 -5.00 21.01
N SER A 549 37.49 -6.28 21.11
CA SER A 549 36.69 -7.42 20.64
C SER A 549 35.64 -7.77 21.70
N PRO A 550 34.34 -7.91 21.37
CA PRO A 550 33.34 -8.30 22.36
C PRO A 550 33.30 -9.82 22.51
N GLN A 551 33.52 -10.31 23.73
CA GLN A 551 33.25 -11.69 24.10
C GLN A 551 31.74 -11.88 24.31
N ILE A 552 31.17 -12.87 23.62
CA ILE A 552 29.79 -13.33 23.77
C ILE A 552 29.71 -14.21 25.02
N PRO A 553 28.85 -13.93 26.01
CA PRO A 553 28.64 -14.84 27.13
C PRO A 553 27.79 -16.04 26.72
N VAL A 554 28.27 -17.23 27.07
CA VAL A 554 27.59 -18.52 26.88
C VAL A 554 26.40 -18.60 27.84
N VAL A 555 25.19 -18.69 27.30
CA VAL A 555 23.95 -18.90 28.06
C VAL A 555 23.82 -20.38 28.43
N SER A 556 23.62 -20.64 29.72
CA SER A 556 23.38 -21.96 30.30
C SER A 556 22.00 -22.52 29.92
N PRO A 557 21.85 -23.82 29.63
CA PRO A 557 20.54 -24.42 29.35
C PRO A 557 19.73 -24.55 30.66
N CYS A 558 18.51 -24.01 30.67
CA CYS A 558 17.53 -24.24 31.73
C CYS A 558 16.77 -25.56 31.53
N PRO A 559 16.33 -26.24 32.61
CA PRO A 559 15.85 -27.61 32.58
C PRO A 559 14.33 -27.68 32.36
N LEU A 560 13.93 -28.30 31.25
CA LEU A 560 12.57 -28.72 30.98
C LEU A 560 12.32 -30.08 31.66
N ASP A 561 11.55 -30.11 32.75
CA ASP A 561 10.82 -31.33 33.12
C ASP A 561 9.66 -31.01 34.08
N ARG A 562 8.50 -30.65 33.51
CA ARG A 562 7.20 -30.78 34.19
C ARG A 562 6.17 -31.30 33.20
N LYS A 563 5.68 -32.51 33.48
CA LYS A 563 4.58 -33.15 32.75
C LYS A 563 3.31 -32.28 32.83
N PRO A 564 2.54 -32.15 31.74
CA PRO A 564 1.32 -31.37 31.75
C PRO A 564 0.26 -32.03 32.64
N PHE A 565 -0.30 -31.22 33.53
CA PHE A 565 -1.50 -31.51 34.29
C PHE A 565 -2.69 -31.31 33.34
N ILE A 566 -3.38 -32.40 33.01
CA ILE A 566 -4.62 -32.37 32.23
C ILE A 566 -5.71 -31.90 33.20
N ASP A 567 -6.19 -30.67 33.04
CA ASP A 567 -7.40 -30.20 33.71
C ASP A 567 -8.56 -30.30 32.72
N GLU A 568 -9.45 -31.26 32.97
CA GLU A 568 -10.59 -31.63 32.15
C GLU A 568 -11.79 -30.74 32.50
N GLN A 569 -11.66 -29.45 32.20
CA GLN A 569 -12.79 -28.51 32.24
C GLN A 569 -12.84 -27.70 30.94
N THR A 570 -13.44 -28.32 29.92
CA THR A 570 -13.83 -27.68 28.66
C THR A 570 -14.83 -26.56 28.93
N VAL A 571 -14.42 -25.33 28.63
CA VAL A 571 -15.31 -24.16 28.52
C VAL A 571 -16.23 -24.39 27.30
N PRO A 572 -17.56 -24.16 27.38
CA PRO A 572 -18.45 -24.44 26.26
C PRO A 572 -18.16 -23.48 25.10
N ILE A 573 -17.71 -24.05 23.98
CA ILE A 573 -17.75 -23.40 22.67
C ILE A 573 -19.22 -23.01 22.43
N ALA A 574 -19.48 -21.77 22.04
CA ALA A 574 -20.83 -21.32 21.70
C ALA A 574 -21.36 -22.18 20.53
N GLN A 575 -22.09 -23.24 20.86
CA GLN A 575 -22.68 -24.15 19.88
C GLN A 575 -23.76 -23.39 19.10
N TYR A 576 -23.63 -23.35 17.79
CA TYR A 576 -24.70 -22.84 16.94
C TYR A 576 -25.84 -23.84 16.96
N MET A 577 -27.03 -23.43 17.40
CA MET A 577 -28.21 -24.29 17.43
C MET A 577 -29.12 -24.01 16.25
N CYS A 578 -29.70 -25.06 15.65
CA CYS A 578 -30.72 -24.89 14.65
C CYS A 578 -31.96 -24.21 15.26
N SER A 579 -32.40 -23.10 14.67
CA SER A 579 -33.53 -22.32 15.21
C SER A 579 -34.88 -23.04 15.17
N ALA A 580 -35.00 -24.13 14.41
CA ALA A 580 -36.25 -24.89 14.30
C ALA A 580 -36.32 -26.11 15.25
N CYS A 581 -35.22 -26.87 15.37
CA CYS A 581 -35.19 -28.12 16.13
C CYS A 581 -34.36 -28.05 17.41
N GLY A 582 -33.54 -27.01 17.60
CA GLY A 582 -32.69 -26.82 18.77
C GLY A 582 -31.45 -27.72 18.81
N ASN A 583 -31.21 -28.55 17.78
CA ASN A 583 -30.02 -29.41 17.76
C ASN A 583 -28.74 -28.55 17.68
N PRO A 584 -27.74 -28.79 18.55
CA PRO A 584 -26.45 -28.13 18.48
C PRO A 584 -25.67 -28.63 17.25
N SER A 585 -24.94 -27.72 16.62
CA SER A 585 -24.00 -27.99 15.53
C SER A 585 -22.71 -27.21 15.78
N ASP A 586 -21.62 -27.73 15.24
CA ASP A 586 -20.30 -27.10 15.15
C ASP A 586 -20.29 -25.84 14.25
N GLY A 587 -21.39 -25.55 13.56
CA GLY A 587 -21.59 -24.34 12.76
C GLY A 587 -21.16 -24.46 11.31
N SER A 588 -20.53 -25.57 10.90
CA SER A 588 -20.04 -25.80 9.54
C SER A 588 -21.17 -26.19 8.57
N ASP A 589 -22.19 -26.89 9.06
CA ASP A 589 -23.26 -27.47 8.21
C ASP A 589 -24.60 -26.72 8.25
N LEU A 590 -24.69 -25.58 8.95
CA LEU A 590 -25.97 -24.88 9.09
C LEU A 590 -26.25 -23.94 7.91
N LYS A 591 -27.35 -24.20 7.19
CA LYS A 591 -27.90 -23.31 6.16
C LYS A 591 -28.45 -22.04 6.80
N THR A 592 -28.12 -20.87 6.25
CA THR A 592 -28.67 -19.57 6.69
C THR A 592 -29.97 -19.25 5.97
N CYS A 593 -30.86 -18.48 6.62
CA CYS A 593 -32.07 -17.97 5.99
C CYS A 593 -31.71 -17.07 4.79
N SER A 594 -32.26 -17.33 3.61
CA SER A 594 -31.96 -16.56 2.39
C SER A 594 -32.45 -15.11 2.43
N GLY A 595 -33.46 -14.81 3.26
CA GLY A 595 -33.97 -13.45 3.45
C GLY A 595 -33.12 -12.63 4.43
N CYS A 596 -33.11 -13.01 5.71
CA CYS A 596 -32.47 -12.21 6.76
C CYS A 596 -31.01 -12.59 7.06
N ARG A 597 -30.52 -13.75 6.60
CA ARG A 597 -29.19 -14.34 6.88
C ARG A 597 -28.80 -14.54 8.35
N ARG A 598 -29.63 -14.11 9.31
CA ARG A 598 -29.38 -14.21 10.76
C ARG A 598 -29.70 -15.59 11.34
N THR A 599 -30.75 -16.24 10.83
CA THR A 599 -31.26 -17.50 11.39
C THR A 599 -30.64 -18.70 10.68
N LYS A 600 -30.28 -19.76 11.43
CA LYS A 600 -29.52 -20.93 10.95
C LYS A 600 -30.30 -22.24 11.11
N TYR A 601 -30.20 -23.14 10.13
CA TYR A 601 -30.96 -24.39 10.04
C TYR A 601 -30.09 -25.58 9.67
N CYS A 602 -30.32 -26.76 10.25
CA CYS A 602 -29.61 -27.98 9.86
C CYS A 602 -30.00 -28.47 8.45
N ASP A 603 -31.23 -28.19 8.02
CA ASP A 603 -31.74 -28.56 6.71
C ASP A 603 -32.90 -27.67 6.26
N GLU A 604 -33.36 -27.86 5.02
CA GLU A 604 -34.50 -27.15 4.45
C GLU A 604 -35.83 -27.50 5.14
N VAL A 605 -35.93 -28.67 5.77
CA VAL A 605 -37.13 -29.09 6.49
C VAL A 605 -37.31 -28.22 7.74
N CYS A 606 -36.23 -28.01 8.49
CA CYS A 606 -36.18 -27.12 9.64
C CYS A 606 -36.42 -25.66 9.24
N GLN A 607 -35.84 -25.21 8.12
CA GLN A 607 -36.12 -23.87 7.61
C GLN A 607 -37.60 -23.67 7.29
N LYS A 608 -38.24 -24.59 6.55
CA LYS A 608 -39.68 -24.52 6.23
C LYS A 608 -40.55 -24.57 7.49
N LYS A 609 -40.20 -25.42 8.46
CA LYS A 609 -40.92 -25.54 9.72
C LYS A 609 -40.86 -24.23 10.52
N HIS A 610 -39.67 -23.63 10.64
CA HIS A 610 -39.50 -22.36 11.34
C HIS A 610 -40.16 -21.19 10.61
N TRP A 611 -40.14 -21.22 9.27
CA TRP A 611 -40.83 -20.24 8.43
C TRP A 611 -42.34 -20.21 8.73
N ILE A 612 -42.98 -21.38 8.76
CA ILE A 612 -44.40 -21.53 9.06
C ILE A 612 -44.71 -21.21 10.53
N SER A 613 -43.76 -21.39 11.45
CA SER A 613 -43.96 -21.10 12.88
C SER A 613 -43.79 -19.63 13.26
N GLY A 614 -43.75 -18.70 12.30
CA GLY A 614 -43.75 -17.26 12.54
C GLY A 614 -42.51 -16.51 12.04
N HIS A 615 -41.43 -17.21 11.68
CA HIS A 615 -40.24 -16.52 11.16
C HIS A 615 -40.52 -15.77 9.85
N GLY A 616 -41.49 -16.23 9.04
CA GLY A 616 -41.89 -15.53 7.82
C GLY A 616 -42.36 -14.10 8.07
N ASP A 617 -43.00 -13.83 9.22
CA ASP A 617 -43.51 -12.50 9.57
C ASP A 617 -42.40 -11.59 10.14
N GLU A 618 -41.36 -12.17 10.73
CA GLU A 618 -40.23 -11.46 11.36
C GLU A 618 -39.01 -11.32 10.44
N CYS A 619 -39.02 -11.96 9.27
CA CYS A 619 -37.88 -12.02 8.36
C CYS A 619 -37.68 -10.67 7.64
N LEU A 620 -36.87 -9.80 8.25
CA LEU A 620 -36.41 -8.56 7.63
C LEU A 620 -35.18 -8.83 6.74
N PRO A 621 -35.19 -8.41 5.46
CA PRO A 621 -34.00 -8.50 4.62
C PRO A 621 -32.86 -7.71 5.25
N GLU A 622 -31.64 -8.22 5.14
CA GLU A 622 -30.44 -7.51 5.56
C GLU A 622 -30.36 -6.22 4.73
N THR A 623 -30.68 -5.09 5.35
CA THR A 623 -30.54 -3.77 4.71
C THR A 623 -29.07 -3.59 4.38
N ILE A 624 -28.76 -3.73 3.09
CA ILE A 624 -27.44 -3.47 2.49
C ILE A 624 -27.11 -2.00 2.64
#